data_AF-A0A6P1PWX0-F1
#
_entry.id   AF-A0A6P1PWX0-F1
#
_cell.length_a   1.000
_cell.length_b   1.000
_cell.length_c   1.000
_cell.angle_alpha   90.00
_cell.angle_beta   90.00
_cell.angle_gamma   90.00
#
_symmetry.space_group_name_H-M   'P 1'
#
loop_
_entity.id
_entity.type
_entity.pdbx_description
1 polymer ?
#
loop_
_entity_poly.entity_id
_entity_poly.type
_entity_poly.pdbx_seq_one_letter_code
_entity_poly.pdbx_strand_id
1 'polypeptide(L)'
;MGNGRLAGWQGGVLLALGAAAFSASGETATKSSDMAAVDNGEPVQAGVFTTRWGRLFSGNKDKFSGALSFSSGLKDQWLSIPNGSDSARQKKKINQLMNLSLQYSPYSYWFANITLRAPITDTSKYTTDFRYSFGYDDWHANTLSLVYSNYGDNHFFPSGNKRRTYFEQGAFTLAWKFSLPKSIERHLLIQQGDSLVCQTGYSWIPRYYSLADNDLRSNKNVFLGGCGYTFKQHFFVRATAFWFPDSAQQQPWNGDYSYSFGYAGYTPGSFSLQYANYSGTRYPGRSSSNAKFREGTISLIWFLPF
;
A
#
# COMPACT_ATOMS: atom_id res chain seq x y z
N MET A 1 43.28 43.96 -25.71
CA MET A 1 43.76 42.66 -25.16
C MET A 1 42.63 41.66 -25.37
N GLY A 2 42.59 40.97 -26.51
CA GLY A 2 43.20 39.65 -26.72
C GLY A 2 42.07 38.60 -26.75
N ASN A 3 41.30 38.52 -27.84
CA ASN A 3 41.40 37.54 -28.94
C ASN A 3 41.25 36.06 -28.53
N GLY A 4 40.28 35.37 -29.15
CA GLY A 4 40.13 33.91 -29.07
C GLY A 4 38.84 33.36 -29.71
N ARG A 5 38.65 33.59 -31.02
CA ARG A 5 37.74 32.80 -31.88
C ARG A 5 38.44 31.51 -32.33
N LEU A 6 37.69 30.42 -32.50
CA LEU A 6 37.57 29.57 -33.73
C LEU A 6 36.95 28.20 -33.39
N ALA A 7 35.83 27.86 -34.05
CA ALA A 7 35.67 26.78 -35.05
C ALA A 7 35.63 25.37 -34.41
N GLY A 8 34.58 24.55 -34.51
CA GLY A 8 33.77 24.23 -35.68
C GLY A 8 34.38 23.02 -36.38
N TRP A 9 33.74 21.84 -36.33
CA TRP A 9 33.89 20.77 -37.33
C TRP A 9 32.72 19.77 -37.24
N GLN A 10 32.11 19.56 -38.40
CA GLN A 10 31.16 18.49 -38.71
C GLN A 10 31.91 17.18 -39.00
N GLY A 11 31.24 16.04 -38.89
CA GLY A 11 31.72 14.78 -39.44
C GLY A 11 30.85 13.60 -39.01
N GLY A 12 29.87 13.24 -39.85
CA GLY A 12 29.13 11.99 -39.69
C GLY A 12 29.90 10.80 -40.25
N VAL A 13 29.59 9.60 -39.76
CA VAL A 13 29.83 8.33 -40.45
C VAL A 13 28.66 7.39 -40.14
N LEU A 14 27.91 7.02 -41.18
CA LEU A 14 27.05 5.85 -41.25
C LEU A 14 27.91 4.58 -41.27
N LEU A 15 27.46 3.52 -40.59
CA LEU A 15 27.78 2.14 -40.99
C LEU A 15 26.54 1.26 -40.78
N ALA A 16 26.08 0.70 -41.89
CA ALA A 16 25.02 -0.29 -42.01
C ALA A 16 25.62 -1.68 -42.30
N LEU A 17 24.75 -2.71 -42.20
CA LEU A 17 24.90 -4.12 -42.62
C LEU A 17 25.52 -5.05 -41.58
N GLY A 18 25.02 -6.28 -41.35
CA GLY A 18 24.18 -7.10 -42.22
C GLY A 18 23.44 -8.23 -41.52
N ALA A 19 22.49 -8.78 -42.26
CA ALA A 19 21.73 -9.98 -41.96
C ALA A 19 22.56 -11.24 -42.20
N ALA A 20 22.31 -12.29 -41.41
CA ALA A 20 22.62 -13.66 -41.78
C ALA A 20 21.53 -14.58 -41.23
N ALA A 21 20.75 -15.14 -42.15
CA ALA A 21 19.86 -16.26 -41.92
C ALA A 21 20.64 -17.58 -42.07
N PHE A 22 20.35 -18.57 -41.24
CA PHE A 22 20.60 -19.98 -41.53
C PHE A 22 19.46 -20.85 -41.00
N SER A 23 19.10 -21.83 -41.81
CA SER A 23 17.88 -22.64 -41.75
C SER A 23 18.19 -24.09 -41.35
N ALA A 24 17.25 -24.68 -40.60
CA ALA A 24 16.69 -26.04 -40.68
C ALA A 24 17.56 -27.31 -40.45
N SER A 25 17.15 -28.09 -39.44
CA SER A 25 16.76 -29.53 -39.44
C SER A 25 16.73 -29.99 -37.98
N GLY A 26 15.77 -30.71 -37.39
CA GLY A 26 14.70 -31.58 -37.86
C GLY A 26 14.75 -32.83 -36.97
N GLU A 27 13.76 -33.05 -36.09
CA GLU A 27 13.48 -34.39 -35.55
C GLU A 27 12.10 -34.45 -34.89
N THR A 28 11.34 -35.46 -35.30
CA THR A 28 10.00 -35.85 -34.85
C THR A 28 10.05 -36.55 -33.51
N ALA A 29 9.12 -36.23 -32.59
CA ALA A 29 8.76 -37.10 -31.48
C ALA A 29 7.25 -37.09 -31.22
N THR A 30 6.73 -38.30 -31.07
CA THR A 30 5.35 -38.74 -30.99
C THR A 30 4.65 -38.38 -29.67
N LYS A 31 3.31 -38.24 -29.76
CA LYS A 31 2.27 -38.19 -28.70
C LYS A 31 2.71 -38.47 -27.24
N SER A 32 2.41 -37.52 -26.35
CA SER A 32 1.97 -37.81 -24.99
C SER A 32 0.68 -37.06 -24.68
N SER A 33 -0.32 -37.84 -24.27
CA SER A 33 -1.60 -37.46 -23.67
C SER A 33 -1.46 -36.52 -22.46
N ASP A 34 -2.49 -35.71 -22.26
CA ASP A 34 -2.92 -35.14 -20.98
C ASP A 34 -1.83 -34.64 -20.03
N MET A 35 -1.49 -33.36 -20.19
CA MET A 35 -1.13 -32.54 -19.05
C MET A 35 -2.12 -31.38 -19.00
N ALA A 36 -3.19 -31.58 -18.21
CA ALA A 36 -3.92 -30.47 -17.64
C ALA A 36 -2.89 -29.50 -17.05
N ALA A 37 -2.97 -28.24 -17.47
CA ALA A 37 -2.20 -27.17 -16.86
C ALA A 37 -2.47 -27.20 -15.36
N VAL A 38 -1.48 -27.64 -14.59
CA VAL A 38 -1.50 -27.50 -13.14
C VAL A 38 -1.45 -26.00 -12.89
N ASP A 39 -2.62 -25.42 -12.57
CA ASP A 39 -2.75 -24.09 -12.00
C ASP A 39 -2.02 -24.10 -10.67
N ASN A 40 -0.71 -23.86 -10.71
CA ASN A 40 0.07 -23.45 -9.54
C ASN A 40 -0.35 -22.01 -9.24
N GLY A 41 -1.61 -21.84 -8.84
CA GLY A 41 -2.23 -20.56 -8.63
C GLY A 41 -1.39 -19.76 -7.65
N GLU A 42 -1.01 -18.54 -8.05
CA GLU A 42 -0.27 -17.64 -7.17
C GLU A 42 -1.02 -17.53 -5.83
N PRO A 43 -0.32 -17.70 -4.70
CA PRO A 43 -1.00 -17.74 -3.41
C PRO A 43 -1.59 -16.35 -3.11
N VAL A 44 -2.92 -16.29 -3.04
CA VAL A 44 -3.68 -15.05 -2.89
C VAL A 44 -3.76 -14.67 -1.42
N GLN A 45 -3.21 -13.51 -1.04
CA GLN A 45 -3.25 -13.06 0.35
C GLN A 45 -4.59 -12.46 0.74
N ALA A 46 -5.34 -13.13 1.63
CA ALA A 46 -6.62 -12.69 2.18
C ALA A 46 -6.76 -11.15 2.29
N GLY A 47 -7.75 -10.61 1.56
CA GLY A 47 -7.97 -9.19 1.22
C GLY A 47 -8.18 -8.21 2.38
N VAL A 48 -7.99 -8.63 3.64
CA VAL A 48 -8.41 -7.87 4.81
C VAL A 48 -7.26 -7.01 5.35
N PHE A 49 -7.06 -5.82 4.78
CA PHE A 49 -5.94 -4.93 5.15
C PHE A 49 -6.37 -3.74 5.99
N THR A 50 -5.71 -3.59 7.14
CA THR A 50 -5.87 -2.47 8.09
C THR A 50 -5.14 -1.18 7.66
N THR A 51 -4.46 -1.21 6.52
CA THR A 51 -3.58 -0.14 6.04
C THR A 51 -4.03 0.38 4.68
N ARG A 52 -3.83 1.68 4.44
CA ARG A 52 -4.39 2.40 3.29
C ARG A 52 -3.89 1.88 1.94
N TRP A 53 -2.61 1.50 1.87
CA TRP A 53 -1.95 1.12 0.61
C TRP A 53 -1.60 -0.36 0.54
N GLY A 54 -1.54 -1.07 1.68
CA GLY A 54 -1.29 -2.51 1.70
C GLY A 54 -2.35 -3.31 0.95
N ARG A 55 -3.59 -2.82 0.95
CA ARG A 55 -4.74 -3.38 0.22
C ARG A 55 -4.48 -3.49 -1.29
N LEU A 56 -3.86 -2.47 -1.87
CA LEU A 56 -3.55 -2.44 -3.31
C LEU A 56 -2.52 -3.48 -3.72
N PHE A 57 -1.96 -4.28 -2.82
CA PHE A 57 -1.01 -5.35 -3.16
C PHE A 57 -1.53 -6.73 -2.79
N SER A 58 -2.84 -6.87 -2.60
CA SER A 58 -3.41 -8.04 -1.95
C SER A 58 -4.82 -8.34 -2.42
N GLY A 59 -5.26 -9.59 -2.25
CA GLY A 59 -6.42 -10.10 -2.94
C GLY A 59 -7.34 -10.97 -2.12
N ASN A 60 -8.59 -11.08 -2.52
CA ASN A 60 -9.44 -12.12 -1.96
C ASN A 60 -10.34 -12.71 -3.03
N LYS A 61 -10.42 -14.04 -3.07
CA LYS A 61 -11.41 -14.76 -3.88
C LYS A 61 -12.67 -15.11 -3.07
N ASP A 62 -12.58 -15.06 -1.74
CA ASP A 62 -13.68 -15.44 -0.86
C ASP A 62 -14.72 -14.31 -0.73
N LYS A 63 -15.99 -14.72 -0.72
CA LYS A 63 -17.12 -13.80 -0.55
C LYS A 63 -17.10 -13.10 0.80
N PHE A 64 -16.66 -13.80 1.83
CA PHE A 64 -16.42 -13.23 3.14
C PHE A 64 -14.99 -13.55 3.54
N SER A 65 -14.36 -12.63 4.24
CA SER A 65 -13.13 -12.92 4.95
C SER A 65 -13.02 -12.02 6.16
N GLY A 66 -12.27 -12.48 7.15
CA GLY A 66 -11.99 -11.69 8.33
C GLY A 66 -10.55 -11.85 8.77
N ALA A 67 -10.09 -10.87 9.53
CA ALA A 67 -8.79 -10.93 10.17
C ALA A 67 -8.86 -10.28 11.55
N LEU A 68 -8.25 -10.94 12.54
CA LEU A 68 -7.95 -10.35 13.83
C LEU A 68 -6.47 -9.98 13.84
N SER A 69 -6.13 -8.76 14.23
CA SER A 69 -4.74 -8.33 14.26
C SER A 69 -4.39 -7.56 15.52
N PHE A 70 -3.25 -7.90 16.08
CA PHE A 70 -2.57 -7.12 17.10
C PHE A 70 -1.52 -6.24 16.41
N SER A 71 -1.54 -4.94 16.68
CA SER A 71 -0.56 -3.99 16.15
C SER A 71 0.12 -3.24 17.29
N SER A 72 1.45 -3.12 17.26
CA SER A 72 2.24 -2.34 18.21
C SER A 72 3.19 -1.40 17.49
N GLY A 73 3.19 -0.13 17.90
CA GLY A 73 4.28 0.79 17.58
C GLY A 73 5.60 0.32 18.20
N LEU A 74 6.72 0.90 17.75
CA LEU A 74 8.06 0.56 18.24
C LEU A 74 8.66 1.57 19.23
N LYS A 75 7.93 2.64 19.54
CA LYS A 75 8.35 3.65 20.51
C LYS A 75 7.17 4.24 21.25
N ASP A 76 7.47 4.80 22.42
CA ASP A 76 6.54 5.65 23.14
C ASP A 76 6.21 6.92 22.36
N GLN A 77 4.94 7.29 22.40
CA GLN A 77 4.43 8.53 21.87
C GLN A 77 3.43 9.15 22.83
N TRP A 78 3.34 10.47 22.81
CA TRP A 78 2.28 11.18 23.52
C TRP A 78 0.96 10.95 22.79
N LEU A 79 0.03 10.28 23.46
CA LEU A 79 -1.31 10.01 22.96
C LEU A 79 -2.32 10.82 23.76
N SER A 80 -3.22 11.47 23.05
CA SER A 80 -4.43 12.06 23.62
C SER A 80 -5.49 10.97 23.77
N ILE A 81 -5.76 10.55 25.00
CA ILE A 81 -6.71 9.47 25.30
C ILE A 81 -8.00 10.10 25.85
N PRO A 82 -9.11 10.05 25.12
CA PRO A 82 -10.41 10.45 25.63
C PRO A 82 -10.79 9.68 26.91
N ASN A 83 -11.09 10.42 27.98
CA ASN A 83 -11.53 9.87 29.27
C ASN A 83 -12.92 10.38 29.69
N GLY A 84 -13.60 11.13 28.82
CA GLY A 84 -14.96 11.60 29.03
C GLY A 84 -15.59 12.12 27.75
N SER A 85 -16.80 12.67 27.85
CA SER A 85 -17.48 13.29 26.71
C SER A 85 -16.71 14.47 26.19
N ASP A 86 -16.04 15.26 27.04
CA ASP A 86 -15.36 16.51 26.65
C ASP A 86 -13.94 16.61 27.21
N SER A 87 -13.40 15.48 27.69
CA SER A 87 -12.09 15.42 28.33
C SER A 87 -11.20 14.34 27.71
N ALA A 88 -9.91 14.67 27.66
CA ALA A 88 -8.86 13.74 27.28
C ALA A 88 -7.66 13.92 28.21
N ARG A 89 -6.92 12.82 28.43
CA ARG A 89 -5.66 12.80 29.16
C ARG A 89 -4.51 12.53 28.20
N GLN A 90 -3.42 13.26 28.35
CA GLN A 90 -2.16 12.95 27.68
C GLN A 90 -1.45 11.82 28.42
N LYS A 91 -1.06 10.78 27.68
CA LYS A 91 -0.29 9.65 28.22
C LYS A 91 0.81 9.29 27.24
N LYS A 92 2.05 9.21 27.73
CA LYS A 92 3.18 8.71 26.97
C LYS A 92 3.19 7.18 27.06
N LYS A 93 2.96 6.49 25.94
CA LYS A 93 2.99 5.03 25.87
C LYS A 93 3.23 4.53 24.45
N ILE A 94 3.55 3.25 24.32
CA ILE A 94 3.49 2.54 23.04
C ILE A 94 2.02 2.41 22.63
N ASN A 95 1.72 2.77 21.38
CA ASN A 95 0.38 2.59 20.82
C ASN A 95 0.20 1.12 20.43
N GLN A 96 -0.74 0.45 21.09
CA GLN A 96 -1.06 -0.95 20.87
C GLN A 96 -2.56 -1.10 20.62
N LEU A 97 -2.91 -1.73 19.50
CA LEU A 97 -4.27 -1.84 18.99
C LEU A 97 -4.61 -3.29 18.69
N MET A 98 -5.82 -3.69 19.04
CA MET A 98 -6.48 -4.86 18.47
C MET A 98 -7.38 -4.38 17.34
N ASN A 99 -7.32 -5.03 16.18
CA ASN A 99 -8.16 -4.69 15.03
C ASN A 99 -8.91 -5.94 14.56
N LEU A 100 -10.23 -5.84 14.48
CA LEU A 100 -11.08 -6.83 13.81
C LEU A 100 -11.49 -6.26 12.46
N SER A 101 -11.08 -6.93 11.40
CA SER A 101 -11.39 -6.51 10.04
C SER A 101 -12.25 -7.56 9.36
N LEU A 102 -13.27 -7.09 8.65
CA LEU A 102 -14.25 -7.92 7.96
C LEU A 102 -14.41 -7.38 6.54
N GLN A 103 -14.35 -8.26 5.57
CA GLN A 103 -14.54 -7.95 4.17
C GLN A 103 -15.68 -8.79 3.58
N TYR A 104 -16.50 -8.13 2.77
CA TYR A 104 -17.47 -8.73 1.89
C TYR A 104 -17.07 -8.48 0.43
N SER A 105 -16.94 -9.54 -0.35
CA SER A 105 -16.58 -9.51 -1.78
C SER A 105 -17.70 -10.18 -2.61
N PRO A 106 -18.80 -9.46 -2.94
CA PRO A 106 -19.99 -10.07 -3.53
C PRO A 106 -19.74 -10.72 -4.90
N TYR A 107 -18.86 -10.10 -5.69
CA TYR A 107 -18.61 -10.48 -7.06
C TYR A 107 -17.22 -10.03 -7.52
N SER A 108 -16.44 -10.98 -8.06
CA SER A 108 -15.11 -10.70 -8.62
C SER A 108 -14.25 -9.94 -7.60
N TYR A 109 -13.65 -8.81 -7.99
CA TYR A 109 -12.78 -7.98 -7.17
C TYR A 109 -13.50 -6.79 -6.51
N TRP A 110 -14.84 -6.76 -6.58
CA TRP A 110 -15.62 -5.80 -5.80
C TRP A 110 -15.59 -6.17 -4.34
N PHE A 111 -15.39 -5.20 -3.47
CA PHE A 111 -15.37 -5.42 -2.04
C PHE A 111 -15.96 -4.24 -1.26
N ALA A 112 -16.39 -4.54 -0.04
CA ALA A 112 -16.58 -3.60 1.05
C ALA A 112 -15.88 -4.17 2.29
N ASN A 113 -15.13 -3.33 3.00
CA ASN A 113 -14.36 -3.71 4.17
C ASN A 113 -14.59 -2.72 5.30
N ILE A 114 -14.71 -3.25 6.51
CA ILE A 114 -14.70 -2.49 7.75
C ILE A 114 -13.63 -3.06 8.68
N THR A 115 -12.90 -2.17 9.34
CA THR A 115 -11.93 -2.50 10.37
C THR A 115 -12.31 -1.79 11.66
N LEU A 116 -12.71 -2.54 12.67
CA LEU A 116 -12.90 -2.08 14.04
C LEU A 116 -11.55 -2.05 14.74
N ARG A 117 -11.28 -1.00 15.53
CA ARG A 117 -9.99 -0.79 16.19
C ARG A 117 -10.22 -0.39 17.63
N ALA A 118 -9.59 -1.11 18.54
CA ALA A 118 -9.64 -0.82 19.96
C ALA A 118 -8.22 -0.84 20.54
N PRO A 119 -7.85 0.15 21.36
CA PRO A 119 -6.58 0.06 22.07
C PRO A 119 -6.65 -1.05 23.11
N ILE A 120 -5.52 -1.72 23.33
CA ILE A 120 -5.43 -2.85 24.27
C ILE A 120 -5.44 -2.37 25.72
N THR A 121 -4.93 -1.16 25.93
CA THR A 121 -4.95 -0.45 27.20
C THR A 121 -5.66 0.88 27.03
N ASP A 122 -6.31 1.35 28.09
CA ASP A 122 -7.12 2.58 28.06
C ASP A 122 -8.30 2.48 27.06
N THR A 123 -8.89 1.28 26.96
CA THR A 123 -10.10 1.02 26.16
C THR A 123 -11.31 1.69 26.79
N SER A 124 -12.06 2.42 25.99
CA SER A 124 -13.32 3.04 26.36
C SER A 124 -14.21 3.16 25.13
N LYS A 125 -15.48 3.53 25.35
CA LYS A 125 -16.40 3.82 24.24
C LYS A 125 -15.90 4.95 23.32
N TYR A 126 -15.06 5.85 23.84
CA TYR A 126 -14.51 6.99 23.10
C TYR A 126 -13.18 6.70 22.40
N THR A 127 -12.48 5.62 22.78
CA THR A 127 -11.20 5.24 22.16
C THR A 127 -11.34 4.16 21.09
N THR A 128 -12.52 3.55 20.97
CA THR A 128 -12.82 2.60 19.90
C THR A 128 -13.18 3.37 18.62
N ASP A 129 -12.50 3.04 17.54
CA ASP A 129 -12.68 3.67 16.23
C ASP A 129 -12.89 2.60 15.15
N PHE A 130 -13.22 3.05 13.95
CA PHE A 130 -13.33 2.19 12.79
C PHE A 130 -12.75 2.84 11.54
N ARG A 131 -12.48 2.00 10.55
CA ARG A 131 -12.09 2.41 9.20
C ARG A 131 -12.91 1.61 8.22
N TYR A 132 -13.15 2.18 7.06
CA TYR A 132 -13.89 1.47 6.03
C TYR A 132 -13.37 1.83 4.64
N SER A 133 -13.52 0.89 3.72
CA SER A 133 -13.15 1.04 2.32
C SER A 133 -14.06 0.16 1.47
N PHE A 134 -14.23 0.55 0.22
CA PHE A 134 -14.98 -0.24 -0.76
C PHE A 134 -14.54 0.14 -2.17
N GLY A 135 -14.87 -0.69 -3.13
CA GLY A 135 -14.57 -0.43 -4.53
C GLY A 135 -14.21 -1.71 -5.26
N TYR A 136 -13.48 -1.56 -6.35
CA TYR A 136 -12.95 -2.65 -7.16
C TYR A 136 -11.43 -2.69 -6.97
N ASP A 137 -10.90 -3.82 -6.49
CA ASP A 137 -9.46 -3.98 -6.28
C ASP A 137 -8.94 -5.34 -6.76
N ASP A 138 -8.45 -5.35 -7.99
CA ASP A 138 -7.85 -6.52 -8.60
C ASP A 138 -6.34 -6.51 -8.36
N TRP A 139 -5.80 -7.50 -7.66
CA TRP A 139 -4.39 -7.53 -7.28
C TRP A 139 -3.46 -8.00 -8.39
N HIS A 140 -3.99 -8.58 -9.47
CA HIS A 140 -3.19 -9.12 -10.56
C HIS A 140 -2.49 -8.01 -11.35
N ALA A 141 -1.39 -8.35 -12.00
CA ALA A 141 -0.73 -7.42 -12.91
C ALA A 141 -1.61 -7.12 -14.13
N ASN A 142 -1.47 -5.90 -14.68
CA ASN A 142 -2.21 -5.37 -15.82
C ASN A 142 -3.71 -5.21 -15.55
N THR A 143 -4.04 -4.77 -14.34
CA THR A 143 -5.42 -4.56 -13.90
C THR A 143 -5.58 -3.17 -13.28
N LEU A 144 -6.83 -2.71 -13.26
CA LEU A 144 -7.22 -1.43 -12.72
C LEU A 144 -7.91 -1.63 -11.36
N SER A 145 -7.61 -0.77 -10.40
CA SER A 145 -8.33 -0.65 -9.13
C SER A 145 -8.91 0.74 -8.97
N LEU A 146 -10.15 0.80 -8.49
CA LEU A 146 -10.80 2.03 -8.03
C LEU A 146 -11.33 1.80 -6.63
N VAL A 147 -10.68 2.41 -5.65
CA VAL A 147 -10.93 2.17 -4.23
C VAL A 147 -11.26 3.47 -3.52
N TYR A 148 -12.41 3.51 -2.87
CA TYR A 148 -12.68 4.51 -1.83
C TYR A 148 -12.17 4.01 -0.48
N SER A 149 -11.55 4.90 0.29
CA SER A 149 -10.94 4.56 1.58
C SER A 149 -11.06 5.72 2.57
N ASN A 150 -11.75 5.48 3.69
CA ASN A 150 -11.84 6.41 4.80
C ASN A 150 -11.13 5.83 6.04
N TYR A 151 -9.91 6.33 6.24
CA TYR A 151 -9.00 5.92 7.31
C TYR A 151 -8.85 7.00 8.40
N GLY A 152 -9.73 8.01 8.38
CA GLY A 152 -9.75 9.07 9.37
C GLY A 152 -10.29 8.60 10.73
N ASP A 153 -10.39 9.54 11.68
CA ASP A 153 -10.79 9.29 13.06
C ASP A 153 -12.31 9.06 13.19
N ASN A 154 -12.81 7.94 12.66
CA ASN A 154 -14.22 7.57 12.80
C ASN A 154 -14.45 6.88 14.15
N HIS A 155 -14.96 7.63 15.12
CA HIS A 155 -15.33 7.05 16.42
C HIS A 155 -16.78 6.58 16.44
N PHE A 156 -17.03 5.44 17.10
CA PHE A 156 -18.40 4.99 17.38
C PHE A 156 -19.13 6.00 18.26
N PHE A 157 -18.46 6.43 19.34
CA PHE A 157 -18.90 7.45 20.26
C PHE A 157 -17.87 8.58 20.30
N PRO A 158 -18.15 9.73 19.67
CA PRO A 158 -17.20 10.84 19.66
C PRO A 158 -17.02 11.48 21.04
N SER A 159 -15.88 12.16 21.23
CA SER A 159 -15.54 12.93 22.43
C SER A 159 -15.11 14.35 22.03
N GLY A 160 -15.60 15.35 22.74
CA GLY A 160 -15.49 16.77 22.53
C GLY A 160 -16.27 17.21 21.30
N ASN A 161 -15.76 18.24 20.65
CA ASN A 161 -16.26 18.67 19.34
C ASN A 161 -15.84 17.75 18.17
N LYS A 162 -15.13 16.65 18.45
CA LYS A 162 -14.74 15.71 17.40
C LYS A 162 -15.98 14.99 16.90
N ARG A 163 -16.20 15.02 15.58
CA ARG A 163 -17.26 14.26 14.90
C ARG A 163 -16.63 13.03 14.23
N ARG A 164 -17.48 12.11 13.74
CA ARG A 164 -17.06 11.12 12.73
C ARG A 164 -16.50 11.88 11.52
N THR A 165 -15.54 11.29 10.81
CA THR A 165 -15.11 11.92 9.56
C THR A 165 -16.24 11.88 8.56
N TYR A 166 -16.34 12.94 7.77
CA TYR A 166 -17.31 13.00 6.68
C TYR A 166 -16.86 12.10 5.52
N PHE A 167 -17.81 11.68 4.69
CA PHE A 167 -17.51 10.84 3.52
C PHE A 167 -16.53 11.53 2.56
N GLU A 168 -16.65 12.85 2.43
CA GLU A 168 -15.81 13.72 1.64
C GLU A 168 -14.36 13.78 2.13
N GLN A 169 -14.07 13.25 3.34
CA GLN A 169 -12.72 13.13 3.87
C GLN A 169 -12.05 11.79 3.56
N GLY A 170 -12.75 10.87 2.88
CA GLY A 170 -12.15 9.68 2.29
C GLY A 170 -11.32 10.01 1.04
N ALA A 171 -10.47 9.08 0.64
CA ALA A 171 -9.77 9.16 -0.66
C ALA A 171 -10.42 8.22 -1.65
N PHE A 172 -10.63 8.71 -2.87
CA PHE A 172 -10.83 7.90 -4.07
C PHE A 172 -9.48 7.66 -4.71
N THR A 173 -9.06 6.41 -4.81
CA THR A 173 -7.77 6.00 -5.37
C THR A 173 -8.03 5.20 -6.64
N LEU A 174 -7.58 5.73 -7.78
CA LEU A 174 -7.45 5.00 -9.02
C LEU A 174 -6.02 4.50 -9.14
N ALA A 175 -5.81 3.21 -9.39
CA ALA A 175 -4.48 2.64 -9.55
C ALA A 175 -4.45 1.62 -10.69
N TRP A 176 -3.39 1.65 -11.48
CA TRP A 176 -3.08 0.65 -12.49
C TRP A 176 -1.90 -0.19 -12.01
N LYS A 177 -2.09 -1.51 -11.96
CA LYS A 177 -1.05 -2.48 -11.62
C LYS A 177 -0.42 -3.04 -12.89
N PHE A 178 0.88 -3.29 -12.87
CA PHE A 178 1.62 -3.80 -14.01
C PHE A 178 2.83 -4.62 -13.58
N SER A 179 3.21 -5.58 -14.41
CA SER A 179 4.50 -6.25 -14.31
C SER A 179 5.58 -5.39 -14.95
N LEU A 180 6.80 -5.46 -14.43
CA LEU A 180 7.93 -4.82 -15.10
C LEU A 180 8.22 -5.51 -16.44
N PRO A 181 8.79 -4.80 -17.42
CA PRO A 181 9.26 -5.43 -18.65
C PRO A 181 10.22 -6.58 -18.34
N LYS A 182 10.10 -7.72 -19.05
CA LYS A 182 10.91 -8.94 -18.82
C LYS A 182 12.41 -8.69 -18.85
N SER A 183 12.86 -7.67 -19.59
CA SER A 183 14.27 -7.25 -19.65
C SER A 183 14.79 -6.69 -18.33
N ILE A 184 13.93 -6.09 -17.50
CA ILE A 184 14.29 -5.53 -16.19
C ILE A 184 13.94 -6.54 -15.10
N GLU A 185 12.75 -7.15 -15.19
CA GLU A 185 12.20 -8.08 -14.20
C GLU A 185 13.16 -9.23 -13.88
N ARG A 186 13.76 -9.86 -14.91
CA ARG A 186 14.70 -10.98 -14.73
C ARG A 186 15.94 -10.64 -13.90
N HIS A 187 16.33 -9.37 -13.85
CA HIS A 187 17.48 -8.92 -13.05
C HIS A 187 17.09 -8.51 -11.62
N LEU A 188 15.79 -8.34 -11.36
CA LEU A 188 15.26 -7.98 -10.05
C LEU A 188 14.71 -9.19 -9.29
N LEU A 189 14.24 -10.21 -10.01
CA LEU A 189 13.81 -11.47 -9.40
C LEU A 189 15.03 -12.27 -8.92
N ILE A 190 15.11 -12.47 -7.60
CA ILE A 190 16.20 -13.16 -6.92
C ILE A 190 16.05 -14.68 -7.08
N GLN A 191 14.83 -15.21 -6.98
CA GLN A 191 14.56 -16.64 -7.09
C GLN A 191 13.47 -16.94 -8.12
N GLN A 192 13.52 -18.14 -8.68
CA GLN A 192 12.47 -18.64 -9.56
C GLN A 192 11.17 -18.85 -8.77
N GLY A 193 10.11 -18.16 -9.19
CA GLY A 193 8.80 -18.18 -8.52
C GLY A 193 8.55 -17.01 -7.58
N ASP A 194 9.50 -16.07 -7.47
CA ASP A 194 9.23 -14.77 -6.88
C ASP A 194 8.32 -13.94 -7.81
N SER A 195 7.52 -13.04 -7.23
CA SER A 195 6.66 -12.13 -7.98
C SER A 195 6.97 -10.67 -7.66
N LEU A 196 6.91 -9.81 -8.69
CA LEU A 196 7.12 -8.38 -8.57
C LEU A 196 5.99 -7.65 -9.31
N VAL A 197 5.08 -7.06 -8.54
CA VAL A 197 3.96 -6.27 -9.08
C VAL A 197 4.18 -4.81 -8.73
N CYS A 198 4.18 -3.96 -9.75
CA CYS A 198 4.26 -2.52 -9.60
C CYS A 198 2.90 -1.87 -9.84
N GLN A 199 2.75 -0.65 -9.36
CA GLN A 199 1.55 0.15 -9.54
C GLN A 199 1.88 1.61 -9.71
N THR A 200 1.03 2.30 -10.45
CA THR A 200 0.93 3.77 -10.44
C THR A 200 -0.52 4.14 -10.18
N GLY A 201 -0.75 5.27 -9.53
CA GLY A 201 -2.10 5.68 -9.20
C GLY A 201 -2.22 7.14 -8.85
N TYR A 202 -3.47 7.51 -8.64
CA TYR A 202 -3.91 8.84 -8.32
C TYR A 202 -4.96 8.75 -7.22
N SER A 203 -4.79 9.55 -6.17
CA SER A 203 -5.72 9.67 -5.07
C SER A 203 -6.27 11.09 -5.00
N TRP A 204 -7.59 11.20 -5.04
CA TRP A 204 -8.33 12.43 -4.84
C TRP A 204 -9.06 12.39 -3.50
N ILE A 205 -8.87 13.43 -2.70
CA ILE A 205 -9.52 13.63 -1.40
C ILE A 205 -10.37 14.90 -1.50
N PRO A 206 -11.71 14.78 -1.55
CA PRO A 206 -12.58 15.94 -1.75
C PRO A 206 -12.42 17.02 -0.68
N ARG A 207 -12.27 16.63 0.60
CA ARG A 207 -12.02 17.53 1.73
C ARG A 207 -10.94 16.98 2.65
N TYR A 208 -10.01 17.82 3.07
CA TYR A 208 -8.93 17.45 3.99
C TYR A 208 -8.66 18.56 5.00
N TYR A 209 -8.24 18.19 6.20
CA TYR A 209 -7.80 19.16 7.19
C TYR A 209 -6.39 19.67 6.84
N SER A 210 -6.24 20.99 6.76
CA SER A 210 -4.98 21.69 6.55
C SER A 210 -4.48 22.26 7.88
N LEU A 211 -3.31 21.81 8.34
CA LEU A 211 -2.70 22.33 9.56
C LEU A 211 -2.30 23.81 9.40
N ALA A 212 -1.87 24.21 8.20
CA ALA A 212 -1.45 25.59 7.91
C ALA A 212 -2.62 26.58 8.03
N ASP A 213 -3.81 26.16 7.65
CA ASP A 213 -5.03 26.99 7.68
C ASP A 213 -5.87 26.76 8.94
N ASN A 214 -5.56 25.69 9.69
CA ASN A 214 -6.38 25.19 10.79
C ASN A 214 -7.85 24.95 10.39
N ASP A 215 -8.09 24.54 9.14
CA ASP A 215 -9.45 24.36 8.59
C ASP A 215 -9.49 23.27 7.49
N LEU A 216 -10.70 22.87 7.11
CA LEU A 216 -10.97 21.98 6.00
C LEU A 216 -10.78 22.68 4.66
N ARG A 217 -9.78 22.25 3.91
CA ARG A 217 -9.57 22.59 2.50
C ARG A 217 -10.14 21.49 1.59
N SER A 218 -10.16 21.76 0.29
CA SER A 218 -10.77 20.88 -0.71
C SER A 218 -9.76 20.40 -1.75
N ASN A 219 -10.11 19.31 -2.44
CA ASN A 219 -9.44 18.83 -3.65
C ASN A 219 -7.94 18.57 -3.46
N LYS A 220 -7.63 17.71 -2.47
CA LYS A 220 -6.28 17.24 -2.29
C LYS A 220 -5.96 16.12 -3.28
N ASN A 221 -4.84 16.26 -3.96
CA ASN A 221 -4.42 15.39 -5.05
C ASN A 221 -3.08 14.75 -4.71
N VAL A 222 -2.98 13.44 -4.89
CA VAL A 222 -1.76 12.68 -4.59
C VAL A 222 -1.53 11.66 -5.69
N PHE A 223 -0.41 11.75 -6.37
CA PHE A 223 0.05 10.66 -7.23
C PHE A 223 0.84 9.66 -6.40
N LEU A 224 0.74 8.39 -6.76
CA LEU A 224 1.47 7.32 -6.11
C LEU A 224 2.10 6.38 -7.13
N GLY A 225 3.21 5.78 -6.75
CA GLY A 225 3.89 4.75 -7.53
C GLY A 225 4.62 3.81 -6.59
N GLY A 226 4.52 2.51 -6.79
CA GLY A 226 5.12 1.56 -5.86
C GLY A 226 5.27 0.17 -6.45
N CYS A 227 6.06 -0.67 -5.80
CA CYS A 227 6.20 -2.07 -6.15
C CYS A 227 6.15 -2.95 -4.90
N GLY A 228 5.52 -4.10 -5.06
CA GLY A 228 5.48 -5.18 -4.10
C GLY A 228 6.25 -6.37 -4.66
N TYR A 229 7.28 -6.77 -3.93
CA TYR A 229 8.04 -7.99 -4.15
C TYR A 229 7.56 -9.05 -3.18
N THR A 230 7.21 -10.23 -3.68
CA THR A 230 6.84 -11.38 -2.87
C THR A 230 7.78 -12.54 -3.20
N PHE A 231 8.50 -12.97 -2.17
CA PHE A 231 9.36 -14.15 -2.25
C PHE A 231 8.49 -15.40 -2.25
N LYS A 232 8.95 -16.43 -2.96
CA LYS A 232 8.31 -17.75 -2.95
C LYS A 232 8.12 -18.30 -1.52
N GLN A 233 9.00 -17.97 -0.59
CA GLN A 233 8.93 -18.35 0.83
C GLN A 233 8.00 -17.45 1.67
N HIS A 234 6.97 -16.85 1.07
CA HIS A 234 5.94 -16.06 1.75
C HIS A 234 6.42 -14.73 2.37
N PHE A 235 7.70 -14.38 2.23
CA PHE A 235 8.18 -13.07 2.61
C PHE A 235 7.76 -12.04 1.58
N PHE A 236 7.55 -10.80 2.00
CA PHE A 236 7.28 -9.71 1.08
C PHE A 236 8.00 -8.44 1.49
N VAL A 237 8.24 -7.58 0.50
CA VAL A 237 8.67 -6.20 0.67
C VAL A 237 7.81 -5.35 -0.25
N ARG A 238 7.24 -4.26 0.26
CA ARG A 238 6.45 -3.31 -0.50
C ARG A 238 6.98 -1.92 -0.25
N ALA A 239 7.06 -1.12 -1.29
CA ALA A 239 7.41 0.29 -1.22
C ALA A 239 6.45 1.09 -2.10
N THR A 240 6.06 2.27 -1.65
CA THR A 240 5.20 3.19 -2.42
C THR A 240 5.67 4.61 -2.18
N ALA A 241 5.97 5.32 -3.25
CA ALA A 241 6.26 6.73 -3.31
C ALA A 241 4.97 7.55 -3.49
N PHE A 242 4.97 8.77 -2.98
CA PHE A 242 3.87 9.73 -3.07
C PHE A 242 4.39 11.07 -3.58
N TRP A 243 3.66 11.65 -4.51
CA TRP A 243 3.90 12.99 -5.01
C TRP A 243 2.65 13.84 -4.87
N PHE A 244 2.82 15.02 -4.27
CA PHE A 244 1.79 16.02 -4.09
C PHE A 244 2.04 17.12 -5.12
N PRO A 245 1.23 17.24 -6.19
CA PRO A 245 1.42 18.26 -7.23
C PRO A 245 1.44 19.67 -6.66
N ASP A 246 0.56 19.92 -5.68
CA ASP A 246 0.62 21.08 -4.81
C ASP A 246 1.24 20.67 -3.47
N SER A 247 2.48 21.11 -3.24
CA SER A 247 3.23 20.80 -2.02
C SER A 247 2.57 21.36 -0.76
N ALA A 248 1.76 22.44 -0.85
CA ALA A 248 1.06 22.99 0.29
C ALA A 248 -0.02 22.03 0.85
N GLN A 249 -0.47 21.07 0.03
CA GLN A 249 -1.43 20.05 0.46
C GLN A 249 -0.78 18.95 1.33
N GLN A 250 0.54 18.82 1.30
CA GLN A 250 1.27 17.80 2.05
C GLN A 250 1.34 18.15 3.54
N GLN A 251 0.66 17.36 4.39
CA GLN A 251 0.70 17.55 5.83
C GLN A 251 1.96 16.90 6.43
N PRO A 252 2.37 17.26 7.67
CA PRO A 252 3.55 16.67 8.32
C PRO A 252 3.49 15.14 8.46
N TRP A 253 2.29 14.56 8.55
CA TRP A 253 2.08 13.11 8.60
C TRP A 253 1.91 12.44 7.21
N ASN A 254 1.86 13.23 6.13
CA ASN A 254 1.85 12.67 4.77
C ASN A 254 3.29 12.42 4.32
N GLY A 255 3.75 11.18 4.44
CA GLY A 255 5.06 10.75 3.94
C GLY A 255 5.22 10.94 2.43
N ASP A 256 6.46 11.12 1.99
CA ASP A 256 6.89 11.03 0.59
C ASP A 256 6.93 9.56 0.13
N TYR A 257 7.03 8.62 1.06
CA TYR A 257 6.97 7.18 0.76
C TYR A 257 6.49 6.34 1.95
N SER A 258 5.96 5.16 1.69
CA SER A 258 5.70 4.15 2.70
C SER A 258 6.42 2.87 2.31
N TYR A 259 6.78 2.07 3.31
CA TYR A 259 7.34 0.76 3.08
C TYR A 259 6.82 -0.23 4.13
N SER A 260 6.70 -1.47 3.71
CA SER A 260 6.35 -2.59 4.57
C SER A 260 7.10 -3.83 4.14
N PHE A 261 7.31 -4.73 5.09
CA PHE A 261 7.87 -6.03 4.82
C PHE A 261 7.39 -7.00 5.87
N GLY A 262 7.44 -8.28 5.58
CA GLY A 262 6.95 -9.27 6.51
C GLY A 262 6.82 -10.64 5.89
N TYR A 263 6.09 -11.48 6.61
CA TYR A 263 5.67 -12.81 6.20
C TYR A 263 4.15 -12.79 6.01
N ALA A 264 3.68 -13.27 4.87
CA ALA A 264 2.27 -13.33 4.52
C ALA A 264 1.75 -14.78 4.54
N GLY A 265 0.90 -15.08 5.52
CA GLY A 265 -0.01 -16.22 5.41
C GLY A 265 -1.04 -15.95 4.31
N TYR A 266 -1.24 -16.92 3.42
CA TYR A 266 -2.11 -16.74 2.26
C TYR A 266 -3.46 -17.44 2.40
N THR A 267 -3.68 -18.19 3.48
CA THR A 267 -4.88 -19.03 3.62
C THR A 267 -5.70 -18.64 4.84
N PRO A 268 -7.04 -18.84 4.82
CA PRO A 268 -7.85 -18.81 6.02
C PRO A 268 -7.24 -19.68 7.13
N GLY A 269 -7.27 -19.19 8.37
CA GLY A 269 -6.64 -19.84 9.53
C GLY A 269 -5.13 -19.59 9.68
N SER A 270 -4.45 -19.01 8.68
CA SER A 270 -3.01 -18.72 8.76
C SER A 270 -2.70 -17.40 9.45
N PHE A 271 -1.41 -17.20 9.76
CA PHE A 271 -0.90 -15.97 10.36
C PHE A 271 0.00 -15.21 9.38
N SER A 272 -0.03 -13.87 9.48
CA SER A 272 0.97 -12.98 8.91
C SER A 272 1.65 -12.17 10.00
N LEU A 273 2.92 -11.86 9.78
CA LEU A 273 3.67 -10.91 10.59
C LEU A 273 4.19 -9.83 9.67
N GLN A 274 3.82 -8.58 9.90
CA GLN A 274 4.30 -7.47 9.06
C GLN A 274 4.83 -6.32 9.89
N TYR A 275 5.87 -5.69 9.39
CA TYR A 275 6.24 -4.32 9.72
C TYR A 275 5.70 -3.39 8.64
N ALA A 276 5.16 -2.24 9.03
CA ALA A 276 4.81 -1.19 8.10
C ALA A 276 5.12 0.20 8.67
N ASN A 277 5.62 1.09 7.80
CA ASN A 277 5.90 2.47 8.14
C ASN A 277 5.18 3.41 7.17
N TYR A 278 4.22 4.15 7.73
CA TYR A 278 3.42 5.17 7.05
C TYR A 278 3.62 6.56 7.67
N SER A 279 4.67 6.74 8.47
CA SER A 279 4.96 8.03 9.11
C SER A 279 5.40 9.09 8.08
N GLY A 280 5.66 10.32 8.54
CA GLY A 280 6.05 11.46 7.70
C GLY A 280 7.45 11.35 7.07
N THR A 281 7.70 10.27 6.34
CA THR A 281 8.93 10.02 5.56
C THR A 281 9.15 11.15 4.57
N ARG A 282 10.42 11.45 4.28
CA ARG A 282 10.81 12.49 3.34
C ARG A 282 11.93 11.97 2.46
N TYR A 283 11.93 12.34 1.18
CA TYR A 283 13.04 12.02 0.30
C TYR A 283 14.35 12.62 0.80
N PRO A 284 15.51 12.00 0.50
CA PRO A 284 16.81 12.59 0.81
C PRO A 284 16.90 14.04 0.33
N GLY A 285 17.40 14.94 1.19
CA GLY A 285 17.53 16.37 0.89
C GLY A 285 16.31 17.24 1.23
N ARG A 286 15.16 16.65 1.58
CA ARG A 286 14.03 17.40 2.15
C ARG A 286 14.15 17.54 3.66
N SER A 287 13.99 18.76 4.17
CA SER A 287 13.95 19.03 5.62
C SER A 287 12.72 18.39 6.27
N SER A 288 12.69 18.27 7.60
CA SER A 288 11.56 17.79 8.42
C SER A 288 11.22 16.28 8.39
N SER A 289 12.18 15.40 8.04
CA SER A 289 11.98 13.95 8.23
C SER A 289 11.81 13.61 9.71
N ASN A 290 10.59 13.27 10.11
CA ASN A 290 10.25 12.80 11.46
C ASN A 290 10.02 11.28 11.52
N ALA A 291 10.33 10.59 10.42
CA ALA A 291 10.02 9.19 10.18
C ALA A 291 11.29 8.36 10.10
N LYS A 292 11.68 7.76 11.22
CA LYS A 292 12.71 6.72 11.29
C LYS A 292 12.02 5.36 11.32
N PHE A 293 12.82 4.32 11.43
CA PHE A 293 12.32 2.95 11.58
C PHE A 293 11.42 2.77 12.82
N ARG A 294 11.71 3.48 13.92
CA ARG A 294 10.99 3.35 15.21
C ARG A 294 9.57 3.92 15.18
N GLU A 295 9.21 4.65 14.14
CA GLU A 295 7.88 5.22 13.92
C GLU A 295 6.96 4.22 13.20
N GLY A 296 7.49 3.08 12.76
CA GLY A 296 6.70 2.00 12.18
C GLY A 296 5.90 1.20 13.22
N THR A 297 5.11 0.27 12.70
CA THR A 297 4.24 -0.62 13.46
C THR A 297 4.49 -2.06 13.05
N ILE A 298 4.64 -2.95 14.02
CA ILE A 298 4.61 -4.40 13.81
C ILE A 298 3.19 -4.89 14.04
N SER A 299 2.68 -5.75 13.17
CA SER A 299 1.37 -6.37 13.29
C SER A 299 1.44 -7.88 13.14
N LEU A 300 0.87 -8.60 14.10
CA LEU A 300 0.54 -10.01 13.99
C LEU A 300 -0.92 -10.09 13.55
N ILE A 301 -1.17 -10.77 12.45
CA ILE A 301 -2.48 -10.87 11.81
C ILE A 301 -2.85 -12.33 11.75
N TRP A 302 -4.03 -12.68 12.23
CA TRP A 302 -4.64 -13.99 12.08
C TRP A 302 -5.82 -13.87 11.12
N PHE A 303 -5.77 -14.61 10.02
CA PHE A 303 -6.90 -14.70 9.10
C PHE A 303 -7.91 -15.68 9.65
N LEU A 304 -9.16 -15.23 9.78
CA LEU A 304 -10.23 -16.05 10.33
C LEU A 304 -10.54 -17.20 9.36
N PRO A 305 -10.88 -18.40 9.86
CA PRO A 305 -10.94 -19.62 9.07
C PRO A 305 -12.27 -19.82 8.32
N PHE A 306 -12.89 -18.76 7.80
CA PHE A 306 -14.19 -18.79 7.12
C PHE A 306 -14.26 -17.84 5.92
#